data_AF-A0A6V7F0L7-F1
#
_entry.id   AF-A0A6V7F0L7-F1
#
_cell.length_a   1.000
_cell.length_b   1.000
_cell.length_c   1.000
_cell.angle_alpha   90.00
_cell.angle_beta   90.00
_cell.angle_gamma   90.00
#
_symmetry.space_group_name_H-M   'P 1'
#
loop_
_entity.id
_entity.type
_entity.pdbx_description
1 polymer ?
#
loop_
_entity_poly.entity_id
_entity_poly.type
_entity_poly.pdbx_seq_one_letter_code
_entity_poly.pdbx_strand_id
1 'polypeptide(L)'
;MDTTVVYYILAGVLVLIGLAGVILPALPGLPLVFVGLLVAAWADGFVHVDWVALVILGLITALSFAIDFLATVYGAKRVGASKMALWGSVIGSIIGIFFMPIGLFVGPFAGAWIGEYWQTRKSDQATKVGIGTWIGIMLGTASKLALGLCMLGVFAIAWFF
;
A
#
# COMPACT_ATOMS: atom_id res chain seq x y z
N MET A 1 -30.08 6.47 16.99
CA MET A 1 -28.83 6.89 16.33
C MET A 1 -29.10 6.79 14.86
N ASP A 2 -29.05 7.91 14.15
CA ASP A 2 -29.36 7.96 12.73
C ASP A 2 -28.38 7.07 11.97
N THR A 3 -28.90 6.15 11.17
CA THR A 3 -28.13 5.15 10.41
C THR A 3 -27.00 5.78 9.59
N THR A 4 -27.20 7.02 9.16
CA THR A 4 -26.23 7.89 8.48
C THR A 4 -24.95 8.10 9.28
N VAL A 5 -25.05 8.36 10.59
CA VAL A 5 -23.88 8.59 11.46
C VAL A 5 -23.02 7.34 11.57
N VAL A 6 -23.65 6.16 11.62
CA VAL A 6 -22.96 4.87 11.65
C VAL A 6 -22.16 4.64 10.37
N TYR A 7 -22.72 4.99 9.21
CA TYR A 7 -22.01 4.86 7.93
C TYR A 7 -20.82 5.83 7.80
N TYR A 8 -20.92 7.07 8.28
CA TYR A 8 -19.76 7.98 8.28
C TYR A 8 -18.64 7.52 9.21
N ILE A 9 -18.98 6.99 10.39
CA ILE A 9 -17.98 6.39 11.29
C ILE A 9 -17.32 5.19 10.62
N LEU A 10 -18.11 4.30 10.01
CA LEU A 10 -17.59 3.13 9.30
C LEU A 10 -16.67 3.55 8.13
N ALA A 11 -17.09 4.52 7.33
CA ALA A 11 -16.31 5.06 6.22
C ALA A 11 -14.99 5.67 6.71
N GLY A 12 -15.02 6.48 7.76
CA GLY A 12 -13.82 7.06 8.38
C GLY A 12 -12.85 5.98 8.87
N VAL A 13 -13.37 4.95 9.54
CA VAL A 13 -12.55 3.81 9.99
C VAL A 13 -11.95 3.05 8.80
N LEU A 14 -12.73 2.78 7.75
CA LEU A 14 -12.25 2.12 6.53
C LEU A 14 -11.15 2.91 5.82
N VAL A 15 -11.31 4.23 5.72
CA VAL A 15 -10.30 5.12 5.13
C VAL A 15 -9.04 5.16 5.99
N LEU A 16 -9.16 5.25 7.31
CA LEU A 16 -8.01 5.22 8.22
C LEU A 16 -7.27 3.89 8.16
N ILE A 17 -7.99 2.76 8.15
CA ILE A 17 -7.41 1.43 7.98
C ILE A 17 -6.77 1.29 6.60
N GLY A 18 -7.39 1.84 5.55
CA GLY A 18 -6.86 1.86 4.20
C GLY A 18 -5.56 2.66 4.09
N LEU A 19 -5.51 3.85 4.70
CA LEU A 19 -4.31 4.68 4.79
C LEU A 19 -3.21 4.00 5.61
N ALA A 20 -3.56 3.39 6.75
CA ALA A 20 -2.62 2.57 7.51
C ALA A 20 -2.12 1.37 6.69
N GLY A 21 -2.99 0.78 5.88
CA GLY A 21 -2.68 -0.32 4.96
C GLY A 21 -1.86 0.09 3.73
N VAL A 22 -1.76 1.38 3.42
CA VAL A 22 -0.79 1.87 2.43
C VAL A 22 0.64 1.81 2.99
N ILE A 23 0.79 2.03 4.30
CA ILE A 23 2.08 1.97 5.00
C ILE A 23 2.43 0.53 5.38
N LEU A 24 1.43 -0.24 5.82
CA LEU A 24 1.58 -1.64 6.19
C LEU A 24 1.52 -2.53 4.93
N PRO A 25 2.63 -3.21 4.54
CA PRO A 25 2.69 -3.97 3.29
C PRO A 25 1.73 -5.17 3.21
N ALA A 26 1.07 -5.53 4.31
CA ALA A 26 0.15 -6.66 4.41
C ALA A 26 -1.29 -6.34 4.00
N LEU A 27 -1.69 -5.07 3.91
CA LEU A 27 -3.08 -4.69 3.66
C LEU A 27 -3.26 -4.08 2.26
N PRO A 28 -4.37 -4.40 1.56
CA PRO A 28 -4.73 -3.75 0.31
C PRO A 28 -5.25 -2.33 0.61
N GLY A 29 -4.34 -1.40 0.92
CA GLY A 29 -4.67 -0.07 1.41
C GLY A 29 -5.59 0.74 0.50
N LEU A 30 -5.25 0.84 -0.79
CA LEU A 30 -6.00 1.66 -1.76
C LEU A 30 -7.42 1.13 -2.04
N PRO A 31 -7.65 -0.19 -2.19
CA PRO A 31 -9.00 -0.76 -2.23
C PRO A 31 -9.81 -0.50 -0.97
N LEU A 32 -9.19 -0.58 0.21
CA LEU A 32 -9.84 -0.25 1.49
C LEU A 32 -10.27 1.22 1.55
N VAL A 33 -9.41 2.14 1.08
CA VAL A 33 -9.76 3.56 0.93
C VAL A 33 -10.95 3.72 -0.01
N PHE A 34 -10.94 3.08 -1.18
CA PHE A 34 -12.06 3.13 -2.13
C PHE A 34 -13.38 2.68 -1.51
N VAL A 35 -13.38 1.53 -0.83
CA VAL A 35 -14.58 1.00 -0.16
C VAL A 35 -15.07 1.95 0.93
N GLY A 36 -14.16 2.54 1.71
CA GLY A 36 -14.53 3.56 2.70
C GLY A 36 -15.19 4.78 2.07
N LEU A 37 -14.65 5.28 0.97
CA LEU A 37 -15.21 6.42 0.23
C LEU A 37 -16.56 6.08 -0.44
N LEU A 38 -16.72 4.86 -0.95
CA LEU A 38 -17.99 4.36 -1.49
C LEU A 38 -19.08 4.32 -0.41
N VAL A 39 -18.73 3.84 0.79
CA VAL A 39 -19.65 3.83 1.94
C VAL A 39 -20.02 5.25 2.36
N ALA A 40 -19.07 6.21 2.34
CA ALA A 40 -19.37 7.61 2.63
C ALA A 40 -20.32 8.24 1.59
N ALA A 41 -20.08 7.99 0.30
CA ALA A 41 -20.97 8.45 -0.77
C ALA A 41 -22.37 7.85 -0.66
N TRP A 42 -22.47 6.57 -0.26
CA TRP A 42 -23.75 5.91 -0.07
C TRP A 42 -24.49 6.41 1.18
N ALA A 43 -23.78 6.71 2.26
CA ALA A 43 -24.35 7.33 3.46
C ALA A 43 -25.03 8.67 3.15
N ASP A 44 -24.42 9.42 2.23
CA ASP A 44 -24.89 10.71 1.75
C ASP A 44 -25.95 10.60 0.64
N GLY A 45 -26.30 9.38 0.22
CA GLY A 45 -27.27 9.15 -0.86
C GLY A 45 -26.79 9.61 -2.25
N PHE A 46 -25.48 9.73 -2.46
CA PHE A 46 -24.86 10.28 -3.67
C PHE A 46 -25.26 11.74 -3.97
N VAL A 47 -25.61 12.51 -2.94
CA VAL A 47 -26.00 13.92 -3.12
C VAL A 47 -24.79 14.79 -3.49
N HIS A 48 -23.64 14.58 -2.84
CA HIS A 48 -22.41 15.31 -3.16
C HIS A 48 -21.48 14.49 -4.08
N VAL A 49 -21.45 13.17 -3.96
CA VAL A 49 -20.53 12.32 -4.74
C VAL A 49 -21.26 11.64 -5.90
N ASP A 50 -21.19 12.27 -7.07
CA ASP A 50 -21.75 11.74 -8.31
C ASP A 50 -21.06 10.47 -8.82
N TRP A 51 -21.76 9.72 -9.68
CA TRP A 51 -21.25 8.50 -10.32
C TRP A 51 -19.92 8.72 -11.07
N VAL A 52 -19.68 9.93 -11.58
CA VAL A 52 -18.44 10.30 -12.27
C VAL A 52 -17.24 10.25 -11.31
N ALA A 53 -17.38 10.77 -10.10
CA ALA A 53 -16.34 10.73 -9.08
C ALA A 53 -16.03 9.28 -8.67
N LEU A 54 -17.06 8.43 -8.54
CA LEU A 54 -16.89 7.02 -8.23
C LEU A 54 -16.17 6.25 -9.35
N VAL A 55 -16.47 6.56 -10.61
CA VAL A 55 -15.75 5.97 -11.76
C VAL A 55 -14.29 6.39 -11.76
N ILE A 56 -13.99 7.66 -11.49
CA ILE A 56 -12.61 8.16 -11.38
C ILE A 56 -11.87 7.46 -10.23
N LEU A 57 -12.49 7.37 -9.05
CA LEU A 57 -11.92 6.65 -7.90
C LEU A 57 -11.70 5.17 -8.20
N GLY A 58 -12.66 4.53 -8.88
CA GLY A 58 -12.54 3.14 -9.34
C GLY A 58 -11.39 2.96 -10.34
N LEU A 59 -11.22 3.89 -11.28
CA LEU A 59 -10.10 3.90 -12.22
C LEU A 59 -8.75 4.08 -11.52
N ILE A 60 -8.65 4.97 -10.53
CA ILE A 60 -7.43 5.14 -9.73
C ILE A 60 -7.12 3.85 -8.95
N THR A 61 -8.14 3.19 -8.40
CA THR A 61 -7.97 1.90 -7.71
C THR A 61 -7.49 0.81 -8.66
N ALA A 62 -8.09 0.71 -9.85
CA ALA A 62 -7.70 -0.26 -10.87
C ALA A 62 -6.28 0.01 -11.38
N LEU A 63 -5.93 1.27 -11.61
CA LEU A 63 -4.58 1.69 -11.98
C LEU A 63 -3.57 1.32 -10.89
N SER A 64 -3.92 1.51 -9.62
CA SER A 64 -3.09 1.07 -8.50
C SER A 64 -2.83 -0.43 -8.54
N PHE A 65 -3.85 -1.25 -8.79
CA PHE A 65 -3.65 -2.71 -8.92
C PHE A 65 -2.72 -3.04 -10.09
N ALA A 66 -2.87 -2.35 -11.22
CA ALA A 66 -2.00 -2.54 -12.38
C ALA A 66 -0.54 -2.15 -12.05
N ILE A 67 -0.34 -1.02 -11.36
CA ILE A 67 0.97 -0.57 -10.91
C ILE A 67 1.57 -1.56 -9.91
N ASP A 68 0.80 -2.06 -8.95
CA ASP A 68 1.27 -3.04 -7.95
C ASP A 68 1.68 -4.36 -8.61
N PHE A 69 0.88 -4.83 -9.57
CA PHE A 69 1.19 -6.03 -10.33
C PHE A 69 2.45 -5.84 -11.17
N LEU A 70 2.55 -4.74 -11.91
CA LEU A 70 3.74 -4.39 -12.69
C LEU A 70 4.96 -4.23 -11.79
N ALA A 71 4.86 -3.52 -10.67
CA ALA A 71 5.93 -3.33 -9.71
C ALA A 71 6.40 -4.65 -9.10
N THR A 72 5.49 -5.59 -8.82
CA THR A 72 5.85 -6.92 -8.31
C THR A 72 6.56 -7.76 -9.37
N VAL A 73 6.01 -7.82 -10.59
CA VAL A 73 6.58 -8.62 -11.69
C VAL A 73 7.90 -8.04 -12.19
N TYR A 74 7.99 -6.73 -12.39
CA TYR A 74 9.19 -6.07 -12.88
C TYR A 74 10.20 -5.78 -11.77
N GLY A 75 9.75 -5.43 -10.57
CA GLY A 75 10.62 -5.19 -9.41
C GLY A 75 11.34 -6.45 -8.97
N ALA A 76 10.64 -7.60 -8.89
CA ALA A 76 11.27 -8.87 -8.57
C ALA A 76 12.34 -9.27 -9.60
N LYS A 77 12.13 -8.96 -10.89
CA LYS A 77 13.06 -9.28 -11.97
C LYS A 77 14.25 -8.31 -12.06
N ARG A 78 14.08 -7.02 -11.78
CA ARG A 78 15.15 -6.01 -11.92
C ARG A 78 16.18 -6.02 -10.80
N VAL A 79 15.81 -6.43 -9.59
CA VAL A 79 16.72 -6.40 -8.44
C VAL A 79 17.69 -7.59 -8.46
N GLY A 80 17.45 -8.61 -9.29
CA GLY A 80 18.26 -9.84 -9.31
C GLY A 80 18.22 -10.60 -7.98
N ALA A 81 17.19 -10.33 -7.17
CA ALA A 81 17.00 -10.91 -5.85
C ALA A 81 16.71 -12.41 -5.98
N SER A 82 17.36 -13.23 -5.16
CA SER A 82 17.03 -14.63 -5.07
C SER A 82 15.63 -14.83 -4.49
N LYS A 83 15.06 -16.03 -4.68
CA LYS A 83 13.78 -16.40 -4.05
C LYS A 83 13.88 -16.31 -2.52
N MET A 84 15.03 -16.64 -1.94
CA MET A 84 15.25 -16.52 -0.49
C MET A 84 15.28 -15.07 -0.02
N ALA A 85 15.81 -14.12 -0.81
CA ALA A 85 15.75 -12.70 -0.46
C ALA A 85 14.32 -12.15 -0.51
N LEU A 86 13.50 -12.58 -1.47
CA LEU A 86 12.09 -12.24 -1.55
C LEU A 86 11.32 -12.74 -0.33
N TRP A 87 11.45 -14.02 0.01
CA TRP A 87 10.80 -14.57 1.21
C TRP A 87 11.35 -13.96 2.50
N GLY A 88 12.66 -13.72 2.54
CA GLY A 88 13.33 -13.06 3.65
C GLY A 88 12.80 -11.64 3.86
N SER A 89 12.58 -10.86 2.81
CA SER A 89 12.03 -9.50 2.92
C SER A 89 10.59 -9.51 3.41
N VAL A 90 9.77 -10.48 2.98
CA VAL A 90 8.39 -10.66 3.44
C VAL A 90 8.35 -11.00 4.93
N ILE A 91 9.15 -11.98 5.37
CA ILE A 91 9.24 -12.37 6.78
C ILE A 91 9.80 -11.21 7.61
N GLY A 92 10.84 -10.56 7.12
CA GLY A 92 11.44 -9.38 7.74
C GLY A 92 10.46 -8.22 7.86
N SER A 93 9.57 -8.02 6.88
CA SER A 93 8.49 -7.03 6.93
C SER A 93 7.49 -7.38 8.04
N ILE A 94 7.08 -8.64 8.13
CA ILE A 94 6.12 -9.11 9.16
C ILE A 94 6.71 -8.94 10.56
N ILE A 95 7.95 -9.38 10.78
CA ILE A 95 8.64 -9.21 12.06
C ILE A 95 8.86 -7.71 12.34
N GLY A 96 9.19 -6.94 11.31
CA GLY A 96 9.42 -5.51 11.37
C GLY A 96 8.21 -4.70 11.87
N ILE A 97 6.98 -5.18 11.62
CA ILE A 97 5.75 -4.55 12.13
C ILE A 97 5.73 -4.51 13.67
N PHE A 98 6.30 -5.51 14.35
CA PHE A 98 6.36 -5.53 15.82
C PHE A 98 7.33 -4.51 16.41
N PHE A 99 8.27 -3.99 15.61
CA PHE A 99 9.28 -3.02 16.01
C PHE A 99 9.08 -1.64 15.34
N MET A 100 7.82 -1.27 15.07
CA MET A 100 7.50 0.02 14.46
C MET A 100 8.03 1.22 15.28
N PRO A 101 8.43 2.32 14.63
CA PRO A 101 8.39 2.54 13.17
C PRO A 101 9.64 2.00 12.45
N ILE A 102 10.78 1.88 13.14
CA ILE A 102 12.08 1.55 12.53
C ILE A 102 12.06 0.15 11.90
N GLY A 103 11.43 -0.82 12.56
CA GLY A 103 11.33 -2.20 12.08
C GLY A 103 10.60 -2.33 10.74
N LEU A 104 9.66 -1.44 10.41
CA LEU A 104 8.94 -1.48 9.14
C LEU A 104 9.87 -1.19 7.94
N PHE A 105 10.87 -0.33 8.15
CA PHE A 105 11.85 0.03 7.12
C PHE A 105 13.05 -0.92 7.13
N VAL A 106 13.56 -1.25 8.31
CA VAL A 106 14.77 -2.06 8.47
C VAL A 106 14.49 -3.55 8.31
N GLY A 107 13.31 -4.02 8.72
CA GLY A 107 12.90 -5.42 8.67
C GLY A 107 12.97 -6.03 7.27
N PRO A 108 12.33 -5.45 6.24
CA PRO A 108 12.42 -5.95 4.87
C PRO A 108 13.85 -5.96 4.33
N PHE A 109 14.65 -4.94 4.65
CA PHE A 109 16.06 -4.85 4.26
C PHE A 109 16.89 -5.96 4.90
N ALA A 110 16.81 -6.11 6.23
CA ALA A 110 17.54 -7.12 6.98
C ALA A 110 17.11 -8.53 6.57
N GLY A 111 15.81 -8.75 6.38
CA GLY A 111 15.27 -10.02 5.90
C GLY A 111 15.74 -10.37 4.49
N ALA A 112 15.73 -9.41 3.56
CA ALA A 112 16.26 -9.60 2.21
C ALA A 112 17.76 -9.92 2.24
N TRP A 113 18.52 -9.18 3.04
CA TRP A 113 19.96 -9.33 3.19
C TRP A 113 20.34 -10.70 3.74
N ILE A 114 19.71 -11.13 4.83
CA ILE A 114 19.94 -12.45 5.44
C ILE A 114 19.54 -13.55 4.46
N GLY A 115 18.38 -13.43 3.81
CA GLY A 115 17.90 -14.40 2.82
C GLY A 115 18.84 -14.55 1.63
N GLU A 116 19.33 -13.44 1.07
CA GLU A 116 20.29 -13.46 -0.03
C GLU A 116 21.64 -14.02 0.41
N TYR A 117 22.12 -13.62 1.59
CA TYR A 117 23.40 -14.09 2.13
C TYR A 117 23.37 -15.60 2.37
N TRP A 118 22.26 -16.16 2.83
CA TRP A 118 22.15 -17.60 3.05
C TRP A 118 22.23 -18.40 1.75
N GLN A 119 21.67 -17.86 0.66
CA GLN A 119 21.63 -18.52 -0.64
C GLN A 119 22.93 -18.36 -1.43
N THR A 120 23.52 -17.16 -1.45
CA THR A 120 24.70 -16.86 -2.28
C THR A 120 26.03 -16.90 -1.52
N ARG A 121 26.00 -16.83 -0.18
CA ARG A 121 27.17 -16.73 0.72
C ARG A 121 28.10 -15.55 0.40
N LYS A 122 27.63 -14.57 -0.37
CA LYS A 122 28.39 -13.37 -0.78
C LYS A 122 27.78 -12.13 -0.16
N SER A 123 28.52 -11.50 0.76
CA SER A 123 28.06 -10.29 1.47
C SER A 123 27.83 -9.09 0.54
N ASP A 124 28.67 -8.94 -0.49
CA ASP A 124 28.56 -7.85 -1.47
C ASP A 124 27.25 -7.93 -2.26
N GLN A 125 26.92 -9.13 -2.76
CA GLN A 125 25.66 -9.39 -3.45
C GLN A 125 24.46 -9.23 -2.51
N ALA A 126 24.53 -9.74 -1.28
CA ALA A 126 23.46 -9.61 -0.29
C ALA A 126 23.15 -8.14 0.03
N THR A 127 24.18 -7.30 0.14
CA THR A 127 24.03 -5.86 0.40
C THR A 127 23.40 -5.14 -0.78
N LYS A 128 23.86 -5.43 -1.99
CA LYS A 128 23.27 -4.86 -3.21
C LYS A 128 21.79 -5.23 -3.39
N VAL A 129 21.45 -6.50 -3.17
CA VAL A 129 20.07 -6.99 -3.24
C VAL A 129 19.23 -6.37 -2.12
N GLY A 130 19.73 -6.35 -0.88
CA GLY A 130 19.05 -5.74 0.25
C GLY A 130 18.70 -4.27 0.00
N ILE A 131 19.67 -3.46 -0.46
CA ILE A 131 19.45 -2.05 -0.80
C ILE A 131 18.44 -1.92 -1.95
N GLY A 132 18.57 -2.75 -2.99
CA GLY A 132 17.64 -2.74 -4.12
C GLY A 132 16.20 -3.08 -3.72
N THR A 133 16.01 -4.07 -2.84
CA THR A 133 14.70 -4.41 -2.28
C THR A 133 14.16 -3.29 -1.41
N TRP A 134 15.00 -2.67 -0.57
CA TRP A 134 14.60 -1.57 0.29
C TRP A 134 14.14 -0.35 -0.52
N ILE A 135 14.91 0.07 -1.53
CA ILE A 135 14.52 1.16 -2.44
C ILE A 135 13.24 0.81 -3.20
N GLY A 136 13.10 -0.44 -3.65
CA GLY A 136 11.89 -0.91 -4.34
C GLY A 136 10.64 -0.81 -3.46
N ILE A 137 10.74 -1.22 -2.19
CA ILE A 137 9.64 -1.09 -1.23
C ILE A 137 9.34 0.39 -0.94
N MET A 138 10.36 1.21 -0.72
CA MET A 138 10.19 2.65 -0.49
C MET A 138 9.49 3.35 -1.65
N LEU A 139 9.92 3.08 -2.89
CA LEU A 139 9.28 3.63 -4.08
C LEU A 139 7.84 3.12 -4.23
N GLY A 140 7.60 1.83 -3.99
CA GLY A 140 6.25 1.25 -4.00
C GLY A 140 5.32 1.90 -2.99
N THR A 141 5.76 2.04 -1.73
CA THR A 141 5.00 2.71 -0.67
C THR A 141 4.76 4.18 -1.00
N ALA A 142 5.76 4.89 -1.53
CA ALA A 142 5.61 6.29 -1.94
C ALA A 142 4.59 6.45 -3.08
N SER A 143 4.63 5.58 -4.10
CA SER A 143 3.62 5.57 -5.17
C SER A 143 2.22 5.29 -4.63
N LYS A 144 2.07 4.34 -3.71
CA LYS A 144 0.78 4.05 -3.08
C LYS A 144 0.26 5.23 -2.25
N LEU A 145 1.12 5.90 -1.50
CA LEU A 145 0.77 7.11 -0.75
C LEU A 145 0.30 8.23 -1.69
N ALA A 146 1.02 8.47 -2.78
CA ALA A 146 0.63 9.48 -3.77
C ALA A 146 -0.75 9.17 -4.38
N LEU A 147 -1.00 7.92 -4.78
CA LEU A 147 -2.30 7.50 -5.30
C LEU A 147 -3.41 7.65 -4.26
N GLY A 148 -3.13 7.30 -3.00
CA GLY A 148 -4.11 7.42 -1.90
C GLY A 148 -4.47 8.89 -1.63
N LEU A 149 -3.49 9.77 -1.63
CA LEU A 149 -3.71 11.22 -1.53
C LEU A 149 -4.51 11.75 -2.72
N CYS A 150 -4.24 11.30 -3.94
CA CYS A 150 -5.05 11.64 -5.11
C CYS A 150 -6.51 11.20 -4.96
N MET A 151 -6.77 10.00 -4.44
CA MET A 151 -8.13 9.52 -4.19
C MET A 151 -8.87 10.38 -3.16
N LEU A 152 -8.20 10.70 -2.05
CA LEU A 152 -8.77 11.60 -1.04
C LEU A 152 -9.02 13.01 -1.60
N GLY A 153 -8.11 13.52 -2.43
CA GLY A 153 -8.26 14.82 -3.09
C GLY A 153 -9.45 14.85 -4.05
N VAL A 154 -9.60 13.82 -4.91
CA VAL A 154 -10.75 13.71 -5.82
C VAL A 154 -12.06 13.64 -5.04
N PHE A 155 -12.11 12.86 -3.96
CA PHE A 155 -13.29 12.77 -3.12
C PHE A 155 -13.62 14.09 -2.42
N ALA A 156 -12.60 14.79 -1.89
CA ALA A 156 -12.80 16.09 -1.26
C ALA A 156 -13.32 17.12 -2.27
N ILE A 157 -12.78 17.16 -3.49
CA ILE A 157 -13.26 18.07 -4.54
C ILE A 157 -14.73 17.77 -4.87
N ALA A 158 -15.08 16.50 -5.09
CA ALA A 158 -16.46 16.11 -5.37
C ALA A 158 -17.39 16.40 -4.18
N TRP A 159 -16.90 16.38 -2.95
CA TRP A 159 -17.71 16.67 -1.78
C TRP A 159 -18.02 18.16 -1.61
N PHE A 160 -17.08 19.04 -1.98
CA PHE A 160 -17.17 20.48 -1.75
C PHE A 160 -17.70 21.29 -2.95
N PHE A 161 -17.69 20.72 -4.17
CA PHE A 161 -18.14 21.36 -5.42
C PHE A 161 -19.23 20.55 -6.09
#